data_AF-A0A380JDL7-F1
#
_entry.id   AF-A0A380JDL7-F1
#
_cell.length_a   1.000
_cell.length_b   1.000
_cell.length_c   1.000
_cell.angle_alpha   90.00
_cell.angle_beta   90.00
_cell.angle_gamma   90.00
#
_symmetry.space_group_name_H-M   'P 1'
#
loop_
_entity.id
_entity.type
_entity.pdbx_description
1 polymer ?
#
loop_
_entity_poly.entity_id
_entity_poly.type
_entity_poly.pdbx_seq_one_letter_code
_entity_poly.pdbx_strand_id
1 'polypeptide(L)' 'MTKEEWLVEFQVLHGRQPTELEEAQGAIDGYQTVNLSQTGKKVAKFPRPKFDGKFFFKLFLLLLLAFFGYVVGFLFA' A
#
# COMPACT_ATOMS: atom_id res chain seq x y z
N MET A 1 28.83 2.16 0.82
CA MET A 1 28.73 2.45 2.26
C MET A 1 29.55 1.41 2.99
N THR A 2 30.37 1.82 3.95
CA THR A 2 31.16 0.90 4.77
C THR A 2 30.32 0.36 5.94
N LYS A 3 30.71 -0.79 6.51
CA LYS A 3 29.99 -1.40 7.64
C LYS A 3 29.81 -0.41 8.80
N GLU A 4 30.82 0.40 9.08
CA GLU A 4 30.85 1.37 10.17
C GLU A 4 29.85 2.51 9.96
N GLU A 5 29.79 3.06 8.76
CA GLU A 5 28.81 4.08 8.40
C GLU A 5 27.38 3.54 8.52
N TRP A 6 27.16 2.28 8.14
CA TRP A 6 25.85 1.65 8.22
C TRP A 6 25.42 1.39 9.66
N LEU A 7 26.34 0.99 10.54
CA LEU A 7 26.08 0.84 11.97
C LEU A 7 25.71 2.16 12.63
N VAL A 8 26.40 3.25 12.26
CA VAL A 8 26.10 4.60 12.77
C VAL A 8 24.73 5.07 12.29
N GLU A 9 24.41 4.90 11.00
CA GLU A 9 23.07 5.21 10.50
C GLU A 9 21.99 4.37 11.20
N PHE A 10 22.23 3.07 11.38
CA PHE A 10 21.31 2.19 12.08
C PHE A 10 21.08 2.63 13.53
N GLN A 11 22.15 3.03 14.24
CA GLN A 11 22.05 3.52 15.61
C GLN A 11 21.35 4.89 15.69
N VAL A 12 21.61 5.80 14.76
CA VAL A 12 20.92 7.09 14.67
C VAL A 12 19.44 6.90 14.38
N LEU A 13 19.08 5.89 13.57
CA LEU A 13 17.70 5.61 13.19
C LEU A 13 16.91 4.83 14.24
N HIS A 14 17.52 3.83 14.88
CA HIS A 14 16.83 2.91 15.78
C HIS A 14 17.17 3.13 17.26
N GLY A 15 18.14 4.00 17.58
CA GLY A 15 18.60 4.25 18.95
C GLY A 15 19.27 3.05 19.63
N ARG A 16 19.56 1.98 18.86
CA ARG A 16 20.16 0.73 19.33
C ARG A 16 21.14 0.16 18.31
N GLN A 17 21.99 -0.75 18.75
CA GLN A 17 22.83 -1.54 17.84
C GLN A 17 21.98 -2.58 17.08
N PRO A 18 22.31 -2.89 15.82
CA PRO A 18 21.63 -3.93 15.06
C PRO A 18 21.87 -5.30 15.68
N THR A 19 20.85 -6.16 15.59
CA THR A 19 20.97 -7.55 16.04
C THR A 19 21.73 -8.37 15.00
N GLU A 20 22.35 -9.50 15.36
CA GLU A 20 23.10 -10.35 14.40
C GLU A 20 22.29 -10.73 13.15
N LEU A 21 20.98 -10.89 13.26
CA LEU A 21 20.08 -11.14 12.12
C LEU A 21 19.98 -9.95 11.17
N GLU A 22 19.99 -8.72 11.71
CA GLU A 22 19.93 -7.47 10.94
C GLU A 22 21.30 -7.12 10.36
N GLU A 23 22.39 -7.44 11.06
CA GLU A 23 23.76 -7.34 10.52
C GLU A 23 23.99 -8.33 9.38
N ALA A 24 23.51 -9.57 9.50
CA ALA A 24 23.58 -10.56 8.43
C ALA A 24 22.80 -10.09 7.19
N GLN A 25 21.61 -9.53 7.40
CA GLN A 25 20.81 -8.95 6.32
C GLN A 25 21.51 -7.74 5.67
N GLY A 26 22.09 -6.85 6.48
CA GLY A 26 22.87 -5.71 6.01
C GLY A 26 24.12 -6.14 5.23
N ALA A 27 24.79 -7.21 5.63
CA ALA A 27 25.93 -7.77 4.92
C ALA A 27 25.54 -8.42 3.58
N ILE A 28 24.39 -9.10 3.52
CA ILE A 28 23.83 -9.67 2.29
C ILE A 28 23.40 -8.55 1.32
N ASP A 29 22.81 -7.48 1.84
CA ASP A 29 22.34 -6.33 1.05
C ASP A 29 23.48 -5.35 0.66
N GLY A 30 24.73 -5.63 1.09
CA GLY A 30 25.91 -4.85 0.75
C GLY A 30 25.98 -3.50 1.46
N TYR A 31 25.43 -3.42 2.67
CA TYR A 31 25.30 -2.21 3.49
C TYR A 31 24.64 -1.07 2.71
N GLN A 32 23.57 -1.34 1.97
CA GLN A 32 22.85 -0.26 1.31
C GLN A 32 22.27 0.70 2.36
N THR A 33 22.30 2.00 2.02
CA THR A 33 21.74 3.06 2.87
C THR A 33 20.34 2.64 3.28
N VAL A 34 20.12 2.58 4.60
CA VAL A 34 18.80 2.37 5.19
C VAL A 34 17.99 3.63 4.89
N ASN A 35 17.58 3.75 3.63
CA ASN A 35 16.66 4.76 3.18
C ASN A 35 15.42 4.55 4.04
N LEU A 36 15.22 5.51 4.95
CA LEU A 36 14.08 5.67 5.84
C LEU A 36 12.72 5.59 5.12
N SER A 37 12.73 5.58 3.78
CA SER A 37 11.57 5.41 2.91
C SER A 37 11.13 3.95 2.68
N GLN A 38 11.96 2.93 2.96
CA GLN A 38 11.58 1.52 2.76
C GLN A 38 11.23 0.76 4.04
N THR A 39 11.75 1.15 5.21
CA THR A 39 11.30 0.59 6.51
C THR A 39 9.96 1.20 6.97
N GLY A 40 9.35 2.05 6.13
CA GLY A 40 7.91 2.31 6.16
C GLY A 40 7.07 1.30 5.37
N LYS A 41 7.62 0.30 4.67
CA LYS A 41 6.83 -0.69 3.90
C LYS A 41 6.13 -1.76 4.75
N LYS A 42 5.81 -1.45 6.00
CA LYS A 42 4.74 -2.11 6.76
C LYS A 42 3.65 -1.14 7.22
N VAL A 43 3.56 0.10 6.70
CA VAL A 43 2.22 0.70 6.61
C VAL A 43 1.44 -0.20 5.66
N ALA A 44 0.43 -0.86 6.20
CA ALA A 44 -0.58 -1.58 5.47
C ALA A 44 -0.82 -0.84 4.15
N LYS A 45 -0.34 -1.41 3.04
CA LYS A 45 -0.89 -1.09 1.73
C LYS A 45 -2.31 -1.61 1.80
N PHE A 46 -3.21 -0.83 2.41
CA PHE A 46 -4.59 -0.86 2.03
C PHE A 46 -4.55 -0.75 0.51
N PRO A 47 -4.92 -1.81 -0.22
CA PRO A 47 -4.99 -1.69 -1.67
C PRO A 47 -5.90 -0.50 -1.88
N ARG A 48 -5.37 0.61 -2.40
CA ARG A 48 -6.23 1.70 -2.86
C ARG A 48 -7.24 0.98 -3.76
N PRO A 49 -8.54 0.99 -3.43
CA PRO A 49 -9.51 0.32 -4.27
C PRO A 49 -9.33 0.97 -5.63
N LYS A 50 -8.81 0.21 -6.60
CA LYS A 50 -8.76 0.67 -7.98
C LYS A 50 -10.23 0.89 -8.30
N PHE A 51 -10.60 2.16 -8.36
CA PHE A 51 -11.95 2.58 -8.64
C PHE A 51 -12.21 2.17 -10.08
N ASP A 52 -12.69 0.95 -10.23
CA ASP A 52 -12.81 0.30 -11.52
C ASP A 52 -14.02 0.95 -12.19
N GLY A 53 -13.79 1.85 -13.15
CA GLY A 53 -14.85 2.60 -13.82
C GLY A 53 -15.92 1.69 -14.44
N LYS A 54 -15.55 0.43 -14.74
CA LYS A 54 -16.47 -0.62 -15.17
C LYS A 54 -17.50 -1.00 -14.09
N PHE A 55 -17.12 -0.99 -12.81
CA PHE A 55 -18.05 -1.25 -11.70
C PHE A 55 -19.07 -0.13 -11.56
N PHE A 56 -18.64 1.13 -11.67
CA PHE A 56 -19.53 2.30 -11.66
C PHE A 56 -20.52 2.27 -12.82
N PHE A 57 -20.04 1.97 -14.02
CA PHE A 57 -20.91 1.89 -15.19
C PHE A 57 -21.96 0.78 -15.05
N LYS A 58 -21.57 -0.39 -14.53
CA LYS A 58 -22.49 -1.51 -14.30
C LYS A 58 -23.54 -1.18 -13.23
N LEU A 59 -23.14 -0.54 -12.13
CA LEU A 59 -24.05 -0.10 -11.08
C LEU A 59 -25.02 0.98 -11.56
N PHE A 60 -24.51 1.94 -12.35
CA PHE A 60 -25.31 2.99 -12.97
C PHE A 60 -26.35 2.42 -13.94
N LEU A 61 -25.97 1.47 -14.79
CA LEU A 61 -26.90 0.83 -15.73
C LEU A 61 -28.01 0.05 -15.02
N LEU A 62 -27.67 -0.62 -13.91
CA LEU A 62 -28.65 -1.33 -13.08
C LEU A 62 -29.65 -0.36 -12.44
N LEU A 63 -29.16 0.78 -11.95
CA LEU A 63 -30.01 1.84 -11.37
C LEU A 63 -30.96 2.42 -12.43
N LEU A 64 -30.46 2.65 -13.64
CA LEU A 64 -31.25 3.15 -14.77
C LEU A 64 -32.38 2.18 -15.15
N LEU A 65 -32.08 0.88 -15.22
CA LEU A 65 -33.07 -0.14 -15.52
C LEU A 65 -34.14 -0.24 -14.43
N ALA A 66 -33.74 -0.20 -13.16
CA ALA A 66 -34.66 -0.21 -12.03
C ALA A 66 -35.56 1.04 -12.03
N PHE A 67 -35.00 2.22 -12.32
CA PHE A 67 -35.74 3.46 -12.41
C PHE A 67 -36.74 3.44 -13.57
N PHE A 68 -36.32 2.95 -14.74
CA PHE A 68 -37.23 2.74 -15.87
C PHE A 68 -38.36 1.78 -15.51
N GLY A 69 -38.06 0.65 -14.88
CA GLY A 69 -39.07 -0.30 -14.41
C GLY A 69 -40.04 0.32 -13.41
N TYR A 70 -39.55 1.16 -12.50
CA TYR A 70 -40.40 1.90 -11.55
C TYR A 70 -41.31 2.91 -12.26
N VAL A 71 -40.78 3.71 -13.18
CA VAL A 71 -41.56 4.74 -13.90
C VAL A 71 -42.60 4.10 -14.82
N VAL A 72 -42.22 3.06 -15.57
CA VAL A 72 -43.14 2.30 -16.43
C VAL A 72 -44.17 1.58 -15.56
N GLY A 73 -43.76 0.95 -14.47
CA GLY A 73 -44.66 0.35 -13.50
C GLY A 73 -45.64 1.35 -12.92
N PHE A 74 -45.22 2.58 -12.62
CA PHE A 74 -46.08 3.64 -12.11
C PHE A 74 -47.05 4.20 -13.18
N LEU A 75 -46.66 4.21 -14.45
CA LEU A 75 -47.51 4.67 -15.56
C LEU A 75 -48.58 3.65 -15.97
N PHE A 76 -48.31 2.37 -15.75
CA PHE A 76 -49.19 1.26 -16.15
C PHE A 76 -49.81 0.50 -14.95
N ALA A 77 -49.52 0.90 -13.71
CA ALA A 77 -50.23 0.49 -12.49
C ALA A 77 -51.44 1.40 -12.24
#